data_AF-A0A1D9Q4S2-F1
#
_entry.id   AF-A0A1D9Q4S2-F1
#
_cell.length_a   1.000
_cell.length_b   1.000
_cell.length_c   1.000
_cell.angle_alpha   90.00
_cell.angle_beta   90.00
_cell.angle_gamma   90.00
#
_symmetry.space_group_name_H-M   'P 1'
#
loop_
_entity.id
_entity.type
_entity.pdbx_description
1 polymer ?
#
loop_
_entity_poly.entity_id
_entity_poly.type
_entity_poly.pdbx_seq_one_letter_code
_entity_poly.pdbx_strand_id
1 'polypeptide(L)'
;MVLGAKPQIKLEKIMGCKNWVMTEIGRISQLHESKRNGLQNGNFDAHLFKTQADNIRQTIRRGQNEQFLSELRITSPNSPSYANSPIRPQEIITRMFTRAAHIYLELVVGGFKRVEENSDFCDVVDEVMMMLPSLPRVDPFRATVCPLYIFGCMAKAEDRQMFRNMFSSLPLNDPFMHHRSTILPLLEKVWSLRDTHSNDVSWENVVELSEDKIIFI
;
A
#
# COMPACT_ATOMS: atom_id res chain seq x y z
N MET A 1 29.98 0.04 -30.92
CA MET A 1 29.14 -0.94 -30.20
C MET A 1 28.29 -0.17 -29.20
N VAL A 2 27.05 0.18 -29.56
CA VAL A 2 26.16 0.95 -28.69
C VAL A 2 25.36 -0.04 -27.85
N LEU A 3 25.73 -0.19 -26.57
CA LEU A 3 24.88 -0.82 -25.57
C LEU A 3 23.69 0.12 -25.34
N GLY A 4 22.55 -0.23 -25.91
CA GLY A 4 21.29 0.46 -25.69
C GLY A 4 20.92 0.40 -24.21
N ALA A 5 21.24 1.46 -23.47
CA ALA A 5 20.73 1.66 -22.13
C ALA A 5 19.19 1.75 -22.23
N LYS A 6 18.50 0.68 -21.83
CA LYS A 6 17.04 0.72 -21.64
C LYS A 6 16.74 1.91 -20.72
N PRO A 7 15.80 2.80 -21.06
CA PRO A 7 15.38 3.84 -20.15
C PRO A 7 14.78 3.17 -18.91
N GLN A 8 15.56 3.10 -17.83
CA GLN A 8 15.03 2.72 -16.53
C GLN A 8 14.25 3.93 -16.02
N ILE A 9 12.92 3.86 -16.14
CA ILE A 9 12.03 4.79 -15.46
C ILE A 9 12.36 4.68 -13.98
N LYS A 10 12.98 5.72 -13.41
CA LYS A 10 13.22 5.81 -11.98
C LYS A 10 11.90 6.19 -11.33
N LEU A 11 11.04 5.20 -11.09
CA LEU A 11 9.75 5.37 -10.40
C LEU A 11 9.96 6.09 -9.06
N GLU A 12 11.12 5.98 -8.43
CA GLU A 12 11.46 6.77 -7.23
C GLU A 12 11.39 8.29 -7.42
N LYS A 13 11.69 8.79 -8.62
CA LYS A 13 11.60 10.22 -8.93
C LYS A 13 10.17 10.68 -9.24
N ILE A 14 9.27 9.75 -9.54
CA ILE A 14 7.87 10.02 -9.88
C ILE A 14 6.99 9.81 -8.65
N MET A 15 7.17 8.69 -7.96
CA MET A 15 6.40 8.24 -6.81
C MET A 15 7.04 8.62 -5.47
N GLY A 16 8.27 9.15 -5.43
CA GLY A 16 8.95 9.42 -4.16
C GLY A 16 9.20 8.17 -3.28
N CYS A 17 9.11 6.96 -3.85
CA CYS A 17 9.27 5.67 -3.15
C CYS A 17 10.43 4.87 -3.75
N LYS A 18 11.21 4.13 -2.95
CA LYS A 18 12.25 3.23 -3.49
C LYS A 18 11.63 2.21 -4.47
N ASN A 19 12.31 1.95 -5.59
CA ASN A 19 11.80 1.15 -6.71
C ASN A 19 11.42 -0.27 -6.31
N TRP A 20 12.15 -0.87 -5.36
CA TRP A 20 11.93 -2.26 -4.95
C TRP A 20 10.49 -2.49 -4.44
N VAL A 21 9.90 -1.51 -3.75
CA VAL A 21 8.53 -1.64 -3.23
C VAL A 21 7.52 -1.65 -4.38
N MET A 22 7.75 -0.81 -5.40
CA MET A 22 6.90 -0.76 -6.59
C MET A 22 6.99 -2.06 -7.38
N THR A 23 8.17 -2.68 -7.45
CA THR A 23 8.33 -4.01 -8.03
C THR A 23 7.50 -5.05 -7.29
N GLU A 24 7.52 -5.05 -5.94
CA GLU A 24 6.70 -5.98 -5.16
C GLU A 24 5.19 -5.74 -5.33
N ILE A 25 4.74 -4.49 -5.39
CA ILE A 25 3.33 -4.17 -5.71
C ILE A 25 2.91 -4.72 -7.08
N GLY A 26 3.78 -4.57 -8.08
CA GLY A 26 3.56 -5.17 -9.41
C GLY A 26 3.47 -6.70 -9.35
N ARG A 27 4.36 -7.34 -8.58
CA ARG A 27 4.32 -8.80 -8.37
C ARG A 27 3.06 -9.26 -7.63
N ILE A 28 2.58 -8.50 -6.64
CA ILE A 28 1.31 -8.79 -5.96
C ILE A 28 0.14 -8.68 -6.94
N SER A 29 0.15 -7.66 -7.81
CA SER A 29 -0.89 -7.46 -8.82
C SER A 29 -0.93 -8.64 -9.81
N GLN A 30 0.25 -9.09 -10.28
CA GLN A 30 0.37 -10.29 -11.12
C GLN A 30 -0.09 -11.56 -10.40
N LEU A 31 0.24 -11.70 -9.12
CA LEU A 31 -0.18 -12.83 -8.28
C LEU A 31 -1.71 -12.84 -8.12
N HIS A 32 -2.32 -11.68 -7.91
CA HIS A 32 -3.77 -11.52 -7.83
C HIS A 32 -4.45 -11.93 -9.14
N GLU A 33 -3.97 -11.42 -10.28
CA GLU A 33 -4.50 -11.79 -11.58
C GLU A 33 -4.35 -13.29 -11.87
N SER A 34 -3.21 -13.88 -11.51
CA SER A 34 -2.97 -15.31 -11.66
C SER A 34 -3.93 -16.16 -10.82
N LYS A 35 -4.22 -15.72 -9.57
CA LYS A 35 -5.25 -16.34 -8.73
C LYS A 35 -6.64 -16.23 -9.35
N ARG A 36 -7.03 -15.04 -9.79
CA ARG A 36 -8.34 -14.77 -10.42
C ARG A 36 -8.53 -15.65 -11.66
N ASN A 37 -7.58 -15.63 -12.59
CA ASN A 37 -7.63 -16.45 -13.81
C ASN A 37 -7.60 -17.95 -13.50
N GLY A 38 -6.77 -18.37 -12.53
CA GLY A 38 -6.67 -19.78 -12.13
C GLY A 38 -7.97 -20.33 -11.56
N LEU A 39 -8.65 -19.54 -10.71
CA LEU A 39 -9.93 -19.91 -10.13
C LEU A 39 -11.05 -19.92 -11.19
N GLN A 40 -11.09 -18.92 -12.08
CA GLN A 40 -12.08 -18.85 -13.16
C GLN A 40 -11.93 -20.01 -14.16
N ASN A 41 -10.71 -20.42 -14.47
CA ASN A 41 -10.43 -21.51 -15.42
C ASN A 41 -10.40 -22.91 -14.75
N GLY A 42 -10.60 -22.99 -13.44
CA GLY A 42 -10.57 -24.26 -12.69
C GLY A 42 -9.19 -24.94 -12.62
N ASN A 43 -8.10 -24.21 -12.88
CA ASN A 43 -6.72 -24.72 -12.91
C ASN A 43 -5.81 -24.04 -11.87
N PHE A 44 -6.39 -23.53 -10.78
CA PHE A 44 -5.66 -22.83 -9.72
C PHE A 44 -4.66 -23.76 -9.00
N ASP A 45 -3.37 -23.46 -9.18
CA ASP A 45 -2.29 -24.12 -8.43
C ASP A 45 -2.04 -23.40 -7.09
N ALA A 46 -2.65 -23.93 -6.03
CA ALA A 46 -2.53 -23.41 -4.68
C ALA A 46 -1.08 -23.48 -4.14
N HIS A 47 -0.28 -24.46 -4.57
CA HIS A 47 1.09 -24.63 -4.09
C HIS A 47 2.02 -23.59 -4.71
N LEU A 48 1.93 -23.40 -6.03
CA LEU A 48 2.68 -22.37 -6.74
C LEU A 48 2.28 -20.97 -6.23
N PHE A 49 0.98 -20.72 -6.08
CA PHE A 49 0.47 -19.46 -5.54
C PHE A 49 1.05 -19.17 -4.15
N LYS A 50 1.01 -20.14 -3.24
CA LYS A 50 1.56 -19.99 -1.89
C LYS A 50 3.06 -19.71 -1.92
N THR A 51 3.82 -20.44 -2.75
CA THR A 51 5.27 -20.26 -2.90
C THR A 51 5.62 -18.85 -3.39
N GLN A 52 4.88 -18.34 -4.38
CA GLN A 52 5.06 -16.98 -4.89
C GLN A 52 4.70 -15.93 -3.84
N ALA A 53 3.59 -16.12 -3.12
CA ALA A 53 3.18 -15.23 -2.03
C ALA A 53 4.23 -15.18 -0.91
N ASP A 54 4.77 -16.33 -0.48
CA ASP A 54 5.81 -16.40 0.55
C ASP A 54 7.11 -15.70 0.11
N ASN A 55 7.49 -15.80 -1.16
CA ASN A 55 8.67 -15.12 -1.68
C ASN A 55 8.52 -13.58 -1.68
N ILE A 56 7.34 -13.08 -2.08
CA ILE A 56 7.02 -11.65 -2.01
C ILE A 56 7.02 -11.20 -0.53
N ARG A 57 6.36 -11.95 0.35
CA ARG A 57 6.29 -11.69 1.79
C ARG A 57 7.67 -11.58 2.43
N GLN A 58 8.58 -12.50 2.10
CA GLN A 58 9.96 -12.46 2.59
C GLN A 58 10.71 -11.22 2.11
N THR A 59 10.52 -10.82 0.85
CA THR A 59 11.16 -9.62 0.29
C THR A 59 10.66 -8.36 0.98
N ILE A 60 9.35 -8.24 1.20
CA ILE A 60 8.73 -7.13 1.92
C ILE A 60 9.26 -7.07 3.37
N ARG A 61 9.26 -8.21 4.10
CA ARG A 61 9.75 -8.28 5.48
C ARG A 61 11.23 -7.90 5.60
N ARG A 62 12.07 -8.32 4.65
CA ARG A 62 13.47 -7.90 4.59
C ARG A 62 13.58 -6.38 4.45
N GLY A 63 12.82 -5.78 3.54
CA GLY A 63 12.80 -4.33 3.37
C GLY A 63 12.30 -3.58 4.61
N GLN A 64 11.29 -4.10 5.30
CA GLN A 64 10.82 -3.54 6.58
C GLN A 64 11.91 -3.58 7.66
N ASN A 65 12.64 -4.70 7.77
CA ASN A 65 13.74 -4.84 8.72
C ASN A 65 14.88 -3.86 8.40
N GLU A 66 15.22 -3.68 7.12
CA GLU A 66 16.22 -2.69 6.68
C GLU A 66 15.80 -1.25 7.01
N GLN A 67 14.51 -0.93 6.85
CA GLN A 67 13.96 0.38 7.23
C GLN A 67 14.04 0.60 8.75
N PHE A 68 13.62 -0.38 9.54
CA PHE A 68 13.70 -0.33 11.00
C PHE A 68 15.14 -0.18 11.52
N LEU A 69 16.08 -0.96 10.97
CA LEU A 69 17.50 -0.85 11.33
C LEU A 69 18.10 0.52 10.94
N SER A 70 17.63 1.11 9.85
CA SER A 70 18.06 2.45 9.43
C SER A 70 17.56 3.51 10.42
N GLU A 71 16.33 3.39 10.91
CA GLU A 71 15.77 4.27 11.95
C GLU A 71 16.55 4.16 13.27
N LEU A 72 16.86 2.94 13.72
CA LEU A 72 17.65 2.71 14.94
C LEU A 72 19.07 3.31 14.85
N ARG A 73 19.70 3.24 13.67
CA ARG A 73 21.02 3.84 13.44
C ARG A 73 20.99 5.37 13.52
N ILE A 74 19.89 6.01 13.11
CA ILE A 74 19.70 7.45 13.25
C ILE A 74 19.56 7.85 14.73
N THR A 75 18.98 6.99 15.57
CA THR A 75 18.78 7.25 17.00
C THR A 75 19.97 6.92 17.90
N SER A 76 21.10 6.45 17.36
CA SER A 76 22.25 6.04 18.18
C SER A 76 23.09 7.25 18.66
N PRO A 77 23.28 7.44 19.99
CA PRO A 77 23.91 8.66 20.54
C PRO A 77 25.40 8.86 20.22
N ASN A 78 26.10 7.83 19.74
CA ASN A 78 27.56 7.80 19.64
C ASN A 78 28.11 7.91 18.21
N SER A 79 27.30 8.28 17.22
CA SER A 79 27.80 8.57 15.87
C SER A 79 28.14 10.07 15.76
N PRO A 80 29.41 10.47 15.49
CA PRO A 80 29.85 11.86 15.50
C PRO A 80 29.36 12.68 14.28
N SER A 81 28.39 12.15 13.54
CA SER A 81 27.74 12.82 12.42
C SER A 81 26.30 12.29 12.37
N TYR A 82 25.32 13.14 12.05
CA TYR A 82 23.89 12.82 11.85
C TYR A 82 22.90 12.98 13.02
N ALA A 83 23.26 13.58 14.16
CA ALA A 83 22.31 13.82 15.26
C ALA A 83 21.11 14.76 14.94
N ASN A 84 20.97 15.27 13.71
CA ASN A 84 19.86 16.14 13.28
C ASN A 84 19.51 15.98 11.78
N SER A 85 19.70 14.80 11.17
CA SER A 85 19.20 14.63 9.79
C SER A 85 17.70 14.34 9.83
N PRO A 86 16.81 15.24 9.37
CA PRO A 86 15.39 14.94 9.30
C PRO A 86 15.19 13.70 8.42
N ILE A 87 14.31 12.78 8.87
CA ILE A 87 13.91 11.61 8.08
C ILE A 87 13.53 12.10 6.68
N ARG A 88 14.15 11.53 5.65
CA ARG A 88 13.93 12.03 4.29
C ARG A 88 12.49 11.71 3.88
N PRO A 89 11.75 12.63 3.22
CA PRO A 89 10.40 12.37 2.74
C PRO A 89 10.26 11.05 1.97
N GLN A 90 11.27 10.71 1.17
CA GLN A 90 11.33 9.45 0.42
C GLN A 90 11.31 8.21 1.33
N GLU A 91 11.92 8.27 2.51
CA GLU A 91 11.95 7.16 3.46
C GLU A 91 10.59 6.93 4.08
N ILE A 92 9.89 8.02 4.45
CA ILE A 92 8.52 7.97 4.98
C ILE A 92 7.57 7.40 3.92
N ILE A 93 7.61 7.92 2.70
CA ILE A 93 6.79 7.44 1.59
C ILE A 93 7.09 5.96 1.30
N THR A 94 8.37 5.58 1.25
CA THR A 94 8.75 4.17 1.07
C THR A 94 8.19 3.31 2.19
N ARG A 95 8.22 3.77 3.45
CA ARG A 95 7.65 3.04 4.59
C ARG A 95 6.14 2.84 4.43
N MET A 96 5.40 3.87 4.02
CA MET A 96 3.97 3.76 3.74
C MET A 96 3.69 2.74 2.63
N PHE A 97 4.42 2.81 1.51
CA PHE A 97 4.27 1.86 0.41
C PHE A 97 4.64 0.43 0.83
N THR A 98 5.69 0.24 1.62
CA THR A 98 6.08 -1.09 2.09
C THR A 98 4.99 -1.71 2.98
N ARG A 99 4.40 -0.91 3.88
CA ARG A 99 3.29 -1.34 4.74
C ARG A 99 2.04 -1.66 3.92
N ALA A 100 1.69 -0.78 2.98
CA ALA A 100 0.55 -0.99 2.09
C ALA A 100 0.73 -2.23 1.21
N ALA A 101 1.93 -2.48 0.68
CA ALA A 101 2.24 -3.68 -0.08
C ALA A 101 2.06 -4.96 0.75
N HIS A 102 2.45 -4.93 2.04
CA HIS A 102 2.26 -6.06 2.94
C HIS A 102 0.77 -6.37 3.15
N ILE A 103 -0.04 -5.34 3.44
CA ILE A 103 -1.50 -5.48 3.58
C ILE A 103 -2.11 -5.97 2.26
N TYR A 104 -1.72 -5.38 1.14
CA TYR A 104 -2.24 -5.76 -0.18
C TYR A 104 -1.96 -7.23 -0.48
N LEU A 105 -0.75 -7.72 -0.20
CA LEU A 105 -0.43 -9.14 -0.35
C LEU A 105 -1.34 -10.03 0.51
N GLU A 106 -1.55 -9.69 1.79
CA GLU A 106 -2.40 -10.52 2.65
C GLU A 106 -3.87 -10.48 2.24
N LEU A 107 -4.37 -9.34 1.75
CA LEU A 107 -5.71 -9.22 1.16
C LEU A 107 -5.86 -10.14 -0.06
N VAL A 108 -4.87 -10.17 -0.94
CA VAL A 108 -4.86 -11.07 -2.11
C VAL A 108 -4.80 -12.54 -1.68
N VAL A 109 -4.01 -12.87 -0.66
CA VAL A 109 -3.82 -14.25 -0.20
C VAL A 109 -5.06 -14.76 0.54
N GLY A 110 -5.56 -14.01 1.52
CA GLY A 110 -6.53 -14.49 2.50
C GLY A 110 -7.78 -13.63 2.71
N GLY A 111 -7.95 -12.54 1.96
CA GLY A 111 -9.11 -11.66 2.09
C GLY A 111 -9.11 -10.82 3.37
N PHE A 112 -10.17 -10.04 3.57
CA PHE A 112 -10.25 -9.05 4.66
C PHE A 112 -10.24 -9.69 6.04
N LYS A 113 -11.06 -10.72 6.25
CA LYS A 113 -11.20 -11.40 7.55
C LYS A 113 -9.86 -11.85 8.13
N ARG A 114 -9.01 -12.50 7.31
CA ARG A 114 -7.70 -12.99 7.76
C ARG A 114 -6.76 -11.86 8.18
N VAL A 115 -6.86 -10.70 7.53
CA VAL A 115 -6.05 -9.53 7.87
C VAL A 115 -6.57 -8.88 9.15
N GLU A 116 -7.89 -8.77 9.31
CA GLU A 116 -8.54 -8.19 10.50
C GLU A 116 -8.33 -9.03 11.77
N GLU A 117 -8.29 -10.36 11.65
CA GLU A 117 -8.01 -11.28 12.76
C GLU A 117 -6.54 -11.25 13.20
N ASN A 118 -5.66 -10.62 12.43
CA ASN A 118 -4.24 -10.53 12.74
C ASN A 118 -3.89 -9.14 13.29
N SER A 119 -3.57 -9.10 14.59
CA SER A 119 -3.24 -7.88 15.33
C SER A 119 -2.10 -7.07 14.70
N ASP A 120 -1.09 -7.75 14.13
CA ASP A 120 0.08 -7.10 13.52
C ASP A 120 -0.31 -6.14 12.38
N PHE A 121 -1.41 -6.41 11.68
CA PHE A 121 -1.89 -5.56 10.57
C PHE A 121 -2.85 -4.47 11.02
N CYS A 122 -3.56 -4.68 12.12
CA CYS A 122 -4.35 -3.62 12.75
C CYS A 122 -3.43 -2.51 13.26
N ASP A 123 -2.34 -2.89 13.94
CA ASP A 123 -1.35 -1.95 14.48
C ASP A 123 -0.67 -1.13 13.37
N VAL A 124 -0.57 -1.67 12.15
CA VAL A 124 -0.01 -0.95 10.99
C VAL A 124 -0.92 0.21 10.56
N VAL A 125 -2.24 0.06 10.63
CA VAL A 125 -3.16 1.15 10.31
C VAL A 125 -2.98 2.26 11.34
N ASP A 126 -2.96 1.92 12.63
CA ASP A 126 -2.73 2.88 13.72
C ASP A 126 -1.37 3.59 13.60
N GLU A 127 -0.30 2.85 13.30
CA GLU A 127 1.05 3.39 13.05
C GLU A 127 1.02 4.41 11.91
N VAL A 128 0.36 4.08 10.79
CA VAL A 128 0.22 5.00 9.65
C VAL A 128 -0.58 6.23 10.04
N MET A 129 -1.64 6.09 10.82
CA MET A 129 -2.43 7.22 11.30
C MET A 129 -1.60 8.17 12.16
N MET A 130 -0.68 7.65 12.97
CA MET A 130 0.29 8.45 13.72
C MET A 130 1.37 9.10 12.84
N MET A 131 1.72 8.50 11.70
CA MET A 131 2.69 9.06 10.75
C MET A 131 2.12 10.21 9.91
N LEU A 132 0.84 10.19 9.60
CA LEU A 132 0.20 11.15 8.70
C LEU A 132 0.47 12.63 9.02
N PRO A 133 0.42 13.09 10.29
CA PRO A 133 0.71 14.48 10.63
C PRO A 133 2.16 14.90 10.33
N SER A 134 3.09 13.95 10.28
CA SER A 134 4.50 14.17 9.98
C SER A 134 4.84 14.19 8.49
N LEU A 135 3.84 13.95 7.61
CA LEU A 135 4.05 14.02 6.17
C LEU A 135 4.28 15.47 5.71
N PRO A 136 5.30 15.72 4.87
CA PRO A 136 5.53 17.04 4.29
C PRO A 136 4.33 17.48 3.44
N ARG A 137 3.78 18.67 3.70
CA ARG A 137 2.60 19.23 3.01
C ARG A 137 2.83 19.61 1.54
N VAL A 138 4.02 19.40 0.97
CA VAL A 138 4.41 19.94 -0.35
C VAL A 138 4.90 18.83 -1.28
N ASP A 139 4.04 18.40 -2.23
CA ASP A 139 4.23 17.46 -3.35
C ASP A 139 4.15 15.92 -3.13
N PRO A 140 4.60 15.27 -2.02
CA PRO A 140 4.54 13.82 -1.87
C PRO A 140 3.16 13.28 -1.49
N PHE A 141 2.18 14.14 -1.18
CA PHE A 141 0.80 13.67 -0.99
C PHE A 141 0.21 13.03 -2.25
N ARG A 142 0.75 13.36 -3.44
CA ARG A 142 0.36 12.69 -4.69
C ARG A 142 0.78 11.22 -4.70
N ALA A 143 1.96 10.93 -4.16
CA ALA A 143 2.49 9.59 -4.06
C ALA A 143 1.77 8.74 -3.01
N THR A 144 1.26 9.35 -1.94
CA THR A 144 0.67 8.60 -0.82
C THR A 144 -0.78 8.19 -1.06
N VAL A 145 -1.43 8.63 -2.14
CA VAL A 145 -2.81 8.27 -2.48
C VAL A 145 -3.02 6.75 -2.51
N CYS A 146 -2.14 6.03 -3.20
CA CYS A 146 -2.17 4.57 -3.32
C CYS A 146 -2.11 3.86 -1.95
N PRO A 147 -1.07 4.08 -1.12
CA PRO A 147 -1.02 3.42 0.18
C PRO A 147 -2.18 3.84 1.09
N LEU A 148 -2.61 5.10 1.06
CA LEU A 148 -3.75 5.58 1.84
C LEU A 148 -5.08 4.94 1.44
N TYR A 149 -5.27 4.63 0.16
CA TYR A 149 -6.44 3.88 -0.29
C TYR A 149 -6.45 2.47 0.31
N ILE A 150 -5.32 1.76 0.26
CA ILE A 150 -5.20 0.41 0.82
C ILE A 150 -5.46 0.41 2.34
N PHE A 151 -4.90 1.38 3.08
CA PHE A 151 -5.18 1.54 4.51
C PHE A 151 -6.65 1.90 4.76
N GLY A 152 -7.22 2.77 3.92
CA GLY A 152 -8.63 3.16 3.99
C GLY A 152 -9.56 1.97 3.80
N CYS A 153 -9.25 1.04 2.88
CA CYS A 153 -10.01 -0.19 2.71
C CYS A 153 -10.08 -1.03 3.99
N MET A 154 -9.04 -0.99 4.83
CA MET A 154 -8.94 -1.71 6.10
C MET A 154 -9.55 -0.97 7.30
N ALA A 155 -9.88 0.32 7.16
CA ALA A 155 -10.34 1.15 8.26
C ALA A 155 -11.52 0.53 9.04
N LYS A 156 -11.40 0.52 10.37
CA LYS A 156 -12.50 0.15 11.29
C LYS A 156 -13.53 1.27 11.35
N ALA A 157 -14.71 0.97 11.87
CA ALA A 157 -15.80 1.94 11.95
C ALA A 157 -15.39 3.27 12.63
N GLU A 158 -14.59 3.20 13.69
CA GLU A 158 -14.04 4.38 14.37
C GLU A 158 -13.11 5.24 13.50
N ASP A 159 -12.33 4.63 12.60
CA ASP A 159 -11.31 5.33 11.80
C ASP A 159 -11.85 5.92 10.49
N ARG A 160 -13.00 5.41 10.01
CA ARG A 160 -13.58 5.81 8.71
C ARG A 160 -13.78 7.32 8.59
N GLN A 161 -14.18 7.99 9.68
CA GLN A 161 -14.38 9.43 9.66
C GLN A 161 -13.08 10.20 9.39
N MET A 162 -11.94 9.69 9.87
CA MET A 162 -10.65 10.31 9.59
C MET A 162 -10.28 10.17 8.11
N PHE A 163 -10.50 9.00 7.49
CA PHE A 163 -10.31 8.80 6.06
C PHE A 163 -11.25 9.67 5.21
N ARG A 164 -12.52 9.84 5.62
CA ARG A 164 -13.46 10.80 5.00
C ARG A 164 -12.89 12.20 4.99
N ASN A 165 -12.44 12.70 6.14
CA ASN A 165 -11.88 14.04 6.28
C ASN A 165 -10.64 14.21 5.39
N MET A 166 -9.78 13.18 5.36
CA MET A 166 -8.54 13.17 4.59
C MET A 166 -8.80 13.23 3.08
N PHE A 167 -9.66 12.35 2.56
CA PHE A 167 -9.97 12.28 1.13
C PHE A 167 -10.97 13.34 0.66
N SER A 168 -11.61 14.09 1.57
CA SER A 168 -12.47 15.23 1.22
C SER A 168 -11.70 16.56 1.15
N SER A 169 -10.48 16.61 1.70
CA SER A 169 -9.68 17.84 1.81
C SER A 169 -8.48 17.84 0.86
N LEU A 170 -7.98 19.04 0.55
CA LEU A 170 -6.71 19.18 -0.16
C LEU A 170 -5.56 18.64 0.70
N PRO A 171 -4.52 18.04 0.08
CA PRO A 171 -4.29 17.90 -1.37
C PRO A 171 -4.85 16.61 -1.99
N LEU A 172 -5.54 15.76 -1.22
CA LEU A 172 -6.07 14.49 -1.74
C LEU A 172 -7.30 14.70 -2.63
N ASN A 173 -8.18 15.65 -2.27
CA ASN A 173 -9.31 16.04 -3.11
C ASN A 173 -8.95 17.21 -4.05
N ASP A 174 -7.85 17.09 -4.78
CA ASP A 174 -7.42 18.11 -5.76
C ASP A 174 -8.41 18.15 -6.94
N PRO A 175 -9.16 19.25 -7.16
CA PRO A 175 -10.17 19.35 -8.23
C PRO A 175 -9.58 19.19 -9.63
N PHE A 176 -8.27 19.44 -9.80
CA PHE A 176 -7.56 19.26 -11.06
C PHE A 176 -7.17 17.79 -11.31
N MET A 177 -7.46 16.90 -10.36
CA MET A 177 -7.13 15.48 -10.39
C MET A 177 -8.38 14.62 -10.19
N HIS A 178 -9.24 14.58 -11.22
CA HIS A 178 -10.57 13.95 -11.16
C HIS A 178 -10.60 12.51 -10.61
N HIS A 179 -9.60 11.68 -10.92
CA HIS A 179 -9.46 10.33 -10.37
C HIS A 179 -9.38 10.26 -8.84
N ARG A 180 -8.99 11.34 -8.14
CA ARG A 180 -8.92 11.32 -6.68
C ARG A 180 -10.27 11.53 -6.01
N SER A 181 -11.14 12.29 -6.66
CA SER A 181 -12.51 12.49 -6.20
C SER A 181 -13.33 11.18 -6.20
N THR A 182 -12.87 10.14 -6.91
CA THR A 182 -13.52 8.82 -6.93
C THR A 182 -13.09 7.92 -5.77
N ILE A 183 -12.00 8.24 -5.07
CA ILE A 183 -11.44 7.37 -4.03
C ILE A 183 -12.36 7.28 -2.82
N LEU A 184 -12.85 8.42 -2.32
CA LEU A 184 -13.75 8.40 -1.17
C LEU A 184 -15.06 7.64 -1.47
N PRO A 185 -15.77 7.90 -2.58
CA PRO A 185 -16.91 7.08 -2.97
C PRO A 185 -16.62 5.57 -3.05
N LEU A 186 -15.43 5.19 -3.54
CA LEU A 186 -15.03 3.78 -3.58
C LEU A 186 -14.79 3.21 -2.18
N LEU A 187 -14.14 3.96 -1.29
CA LEU A 187 -13.97 3.55 0.10
C LEU A 187 -15.31 3.33 0.81
N GLU A 188 -16.30 4.21 0.60
CA GLU A 188 -17.65 4.03 1.16
C GLU A 188 -18.31 2.74 0.66
N LYS A 189 -18.15 2.41 -0.63
CA LYS A 189 -18.64 1.14 -1.19
C LYS A 189 -17.94 -0.06 -0.55
N VAL A 190 -16.62 -0.01 -0.40
CA VAL A 190 -15.83 -1.08 0.25
C VAL A 190 -16.26 -1.26 1.70
N TRP A 191 -16.45 -0.18 2.45
CA TRP A 191 -16.94 -0.23 3.83
C TRP A 191 -18.34 -0.81 3.93
N SER A 192 -19.26 -0.39 3.05
CA SER A 192 -20.61 -0.94 2.99
C SER A 192 -20.62 -2.44 2.64
N LEU A 193 -19.75 -2.87 1.70
CA LEU A 193 -19.58 -4.27 1.35
C LEU A 193 -19.07 -5.10 2.54
N ARG A 194 -18.07 -4.58 3.26
CA ARG A 194 -17.52 -5.22 4.48
C ARG A 194 -18.55 -5.32 5.60
N ASP A 195 -19.38 -4.30 5.80
CA ASP A 195 -20.42 -4.30 6.84
C ASP A 195 -21.55 -5.30 6.53
N THR A 196 -21.83 -5.55 5.25
CA THR A 196 -22.93 -6.42 4.81
C THR A 196 -22.53 -7.89 4.65
N HIS A 197 -21.27 -8.17 4.27
CA HIS A 197 -20.80 -9.52 3.89
C HIS A 197 -19.57 -9.97 4.70
N SER A 198 -19.51 -9.56 5.98
CA SER A 198 -18.33 -9.58 6.87
C SER A 198 -17.39 -10.80 6.85
N ASN A 199 -17.85 -11.99 6.41
CA ASN A 199 -17.03 -13.20 6.39
C ASN A 199 -16.43 -13.59 5.03
N ASP A 200 -16.85 -12.99 3.91
CA ASP A 200 -16.47 -13.47 2.56
C ASP A 200 -16.01 -12.37 1.60
N VAL A 201 -15.73 -11.16 2.11
CA VAL A 201 -15.21 -10.09 1.27
C VAL A 201 -13.76 -10.39 0.89
N SER A 202 -13.55 -10.58 -0.41
CA SER A 202 -12.23 -10.77 -1.00
C SER A 202 -11.70 -9.47 -1.61
N TRP A 203 -10.40 -9.43 -1.93
CA TRP A 203 -9.85 -8.31 -2.69
C TRP A 203 -10.45 -8.19 -4.09
N GLU A 204 -10.89 -9.31 -4.70
CA GLU A 204 -11.54 -9.29 -6.01
C GLU A 204 -12.80 -8.44 -6.00
N ASN A 205 -13.63 -8.54 -4.95
CA ASN A 205 -14.85 -7.74 -4.85
C ASN A 205 -14.54 -6.23 -4.78
N VAL A 206 -13.41 -5.85 -4.17
CA VAL A 206 -12.95 -4.45 -4.14
C VAL A 206 -12.51 -3.98 -5.52
N VAL A 207 -11.84 -4.86 -6.30
CA VAL A 207 -11.45 -4.57 -7.68
C VAL A 207 -12.70 -4.43 -8.57
N GLU A 208 -13.69 -5.30 -8.42
CA GLU A 208 -14.96 -5.23 -9.15
C GLU A 208 -15.70 -3.91 -8.90
N LEU A 209 -15.70 -3.39 -7.67
CA LEU A 209 -16.31 -2.09 -7.34
C LEU A 209 -15.70 -0.89 -8.07
N SER A 210 -14.47 -1.04 -8.62
CA SER A 210 -13.73 0.03 -9.28
C SER A 210 -14.04 0.20 -10.78
N GLU A 211 -14.86 -0.67 -11.38
CA GLU A 211 -15.43 -0.61 -12.76
C GLU A 211 -14.73 0.39 -13.73
N ASP A 212 -13.63 -0.03 -14.37
CA ASP A 212 -12.82 0.71 -15.35
C ASP A 212 -12.15 2.03 -14.88
N LYS A 213 -12.35 2.44 -13.62
CA LYS A 213 -11.68 3.59 -13.02
C LYS A 213 -10.38 3.11 -12.40
N ILE A 214 -9.39 2.87 -13.25
CA ILE A 214 -8.03 2.44 -12.88
C ILE A 214 -7.50 3.37 -11.77
N ILE A 215 -7.56 2.89 -10.53
CA ILE A 215 -6.70 3.36 -9.46
C ILE A 215 -5.36 2.66 -9.69
N PHE A 216 -4.26 3.39 -9.58
CA PHE A 216 -2.88 2.97 -9.88
C PHE A 216 -2.44 3.21 -11.35
N ILE A 217 -2.38 4.48 -11.76
CA ILE A 217 -1.16 5.23 -12.10
C ILE A 217 -1.52 6.71 -12.23
#